data_AF-A0A7C8J4P5-F1
#
_entry.id   AF-A0A7C8J4P5-F1
#
_cell.length_a   1.000
_cell.length_b   1.000
_cell.length_c   1.000
_cell.angle_alpha   90.00
_cell.angle_beta   90.00
_cell.angle_gamma   90.00
#
_symmetry.space_group_name_H-M   'P 1'
#
loop_
_entity.id
_entity.type
_entity.pdbx_description
1 polymer ?
#
loop_
_entity_poly.entity_id
_entity_poly.type
_entity_poly.pdbx_seq_one_letter_code
_entity_poly.pdbx_strand_id
1 'polypeptide(L)'
;MSLPVYFELSWSILSTIGLVTFLIAWMVAGIVHLTTITMIPIVVSGACAIANGLCYYAFYASYPVKSRAVAAGFADIFWFIQEAGLSMYSYQILAKVLQRRQKTVFMLLFWTCIAVIFGCRLGILISRIEEIQHPENSLQRRINRLHMAYFVMIAVVETISAFFLLRTFTKAKRASVAIQSWTAKGLFELLSRSAEIRLATLCPIGITRAITYSFQATAQSATNTASQLDRFVYTLECLFPMVMIVDVLASKLTYSRATSTNSDRSRSRANGGTGPAPSSNANGIEVEFSIRTEFDSPKRSNSKAIRLASRNSNSEETIPVASHGAEVGHSASCHV
;
A
#
# COMPACT_ATOMS: atom_id res chain seq x y z
N MET A 1 38.83 -16.78 -23.51
CA MET A 1 37.47 -16.23 -23.66
C MET A 1 37.42 -14.94 -22.87
N SER A 2 37.10 -13.80 -23.50
CA SER A 2 36.98 -12.52 -22.79
C SER A 2 35.80 -12.58 -21.82
N LEU A 3 35.98 -12.02 -20.62
CA LEU A 3 34.88 -11.89 -19.67
C LEU A 3 33.82 -10.95 -20.26
N PRO A 4 32.53 -11.31 -20.19
CA PRO A 4 31.48 -10.45 -20.71
C PRO A 4 31.46 -9.13 -19.94
N VAL A 5 31.46 -8.02 -20.67
CA VAL A 5 31.48 -6.68 -20.08
C VAL A 5 30.13 -6.37 -19.44
N TYR A 6 30.14 -5.82 -18.23
CA TYR A 6 28.92 -5.53 -17.46
C TYR A 6 27.85 -4.76 -18.25
N PHE A 7 28.24 -3.69 -18.94
CA PHE A 7 27.31 -2.84 -19.70
C PHE A 7 26.70 -3.51 -20.93
N GLU A 8 27.31 -4.59 -21.43
CA GLU A 8 26.76 -5.39 -22.54
C GLU A 8 25.73 -6.43 -22.06
N LEU A 9 25.60 -6.61 -20.74
CA LEU A 9 24.66 -7.55 -20.14
C LEU A 9 23.38 -6.85 -19.67
N SER A 10 22.25 -7.54 -19.80
CA SER A 10 20.96 -7.10 -19.24
C SER A 10 21.00 -6.74 -17.75
N TRP A 11 21.93 -7.31 -16.99
CA TRP A 11 22.16 -6.99 -15.57
C TRP A 11 22.43 -5.49 -15.34
N SER A 12 23.20 -4.85 -16.23
CA SER A 12 23.49 -3.41 -16.14
C SER A 12 22.26 -2.56 -16.39
N ILE A 13 21.42 -2.94 -17.37
CA ILE A 13 20.15 -2.27 -17.67
C ILE A 13 19.24 -2.32 -16.46
N LEU A 14 19.05 -3.50 -15.87
CA LEU A 14 18.21 -3.70 -14.69
C LEU A 14 18.73 -2.92 -13.48
N SER A 15 20.05 -2.92 -13.25
CA SER A 15 20.66 -2.14 -12.18
C SER A 15 20.46 -0.64 -12.38
N THR A 16 20.58 -0.16 -13.62
CA THR A 16 20.34 1.23 -14.00
C THR A 16 18.88 1.64 -13.80
N ILE A 17 17.92 0.78 -14.20
CA ILE A 17 16.50 0.98 -13.95
C ILE A 17 16.24 1.13 -12.44
N GLY A 18 16.78 0.22 -11.63
CA GLY A 18 16.66 0.28 -10.18
C GLY A 18 17.22 1.58 -9.60
N LEU A 19 18.42 2.00 -10.05
CA LEU A 19 19.06 3.22 -9.57
C LEU A 19 18.29 4.49 -9.95
N VAL A 20 17.87 4.62 -11.20
CA VAL A 20 17.08 5.77 -11.67
C VAL A 20 15.76 5.84 -10.92
N THR A 21 15.08 4.71 -10.76
CA THR A 21 13.79 4.65 -10.05
C THR A 21 13.95 4.96 -8.55
N PHE A 22 15.05 4.53 -7.93
CA PHE A 22 15.41 4.91 -6.57
C PHE A 22 15.56 6.43 -6.41
N LEU A 23 16.32 7.08 -7.31
CA LEU A 23 16.53 8.53 -7.27
C LEU A 23 15.23 9.31 -7.47
N ILE A 24 14.39 8.87 -8.41
CA ILE A 24 13.07 9.48 -8.65
C ILE A 24 12.16 9.29 -7.43
N ALA A 25 12.11 8.08 -6.85
CA ALA A 25 11.30 7.81 -5.67
C ALA A 25 11.76 8.66 -4.46
N TRP A 26 13.07 8.81 -4.28
CA TRP A 26 13.65 9.65 -3.24
C TRP A 26 13.28 11.12 -3.42
N MET A 27 13.40 11.63 -4.64
CA MET A 27 12.98 12.99 -4.98
C MET A 27 11.49 13.21 -4.68
N VAL A 28 10.62 12.28 -5.08
CA VAL A 28 9.18 12.34 -4.82
C VAL A 28 8.86 12.29 -3.33
N ALA A 29 9.58 11.48 -2.54
CA ALA A 29 9.42 11.47 -1.09
C ALA A 29 9.78 12.82 -0.45
N GLY A 30 10.74 13.56 -1.01
CA GLY A 30 11.03 14.94 -0.61
C GLY A 30 9.87 15.91 -0.87
N ILE A 31 9.08 15.68 -1.94
CA ILE A 31 7.93 16.51 -2.31
C ILE A 31 6.68 16.17 -1.49
N VAL A 32 6.41 14.88 -1.27
CA VAL A 32 5.15 14.38 -0.67
C VAL A 32 5.27 14.12 0.84
N HIS A 33 6.47 14.25 1.40
CA HIS A 33 6.92 13.78 2.71
C HIS A 33 7.17 12.26 2.80
N LEU A 34 8.09 11.90 3.69
CA LEU A 34 8.47 10.53 3.95
C LEU A 34 7.39 9.83 4.76
N THR A 35 6.77 8.80 4.18
CA THR A 35 5.79 7.94 4.83
C THR A 35 6.12 6.49 4.53
N THR A 36 5.50 5.57 5.26
CA THR A 36 5.69 4.13 5.02
C THR A 36 5.34 3.72 3.57
N ILE A 37 4.39 4.43 2.93
CA ILE A 37 3.98 4.14 1.55
C ILE A 37 5.03 4.66 0.55
N THR A 38 5.60 5.84 0.78
CA THR A 38 6.62 6.42 -0.10
C THR A 38 8.00 5.75 0.05
N MET A 39 8.25 5.08 1.18
CA MET A 39 9.46 4.29 1.40
C MET A 39 9.53 3.02 0.54
N ILE A 40 8.40 2.42 0.16
CA ILE A 40 8.37 1.15 -0.57
C ILE A 40 9.07 1.23 -1.93
N PRO A 41 8.69 2.16 -2.85
CA PRO A 41 9.36 2.28 -4.14
C PRO A 41 10.85 2.64 -3.98
N ILE A 42 11.25 3.35 -2.92
CA ILE A 42 12.66 3.64 -2.62
C ILE A 42 13.40 2.33 -2.30
N VAL A 43 12.93 1.59 -1.30
CA VAL A 43 13.62 0.38 -0.81
C VAL A 43 13.68 -0.70 -1.91
N VAL A 44 12.57 -0.94 -2.59
CA VAL A 44 12.49 -1.95 -3.67
C VAL A 44 13.41 -1.59 -4.84
N SER A 45 13.46 -0.32 -5.25
CA SER A 45 14.31 0.12 -6.37
C SER A 45 15.80 0.10 -6.01
N GLY A 46 16.16 0.48 -4.78
CA GLY A 46 17.53 0.36 -4.29
C GLY A 46 17.98 -1.11 -4.23
N ALA A 47 17.11 -1.99 -3.72
CA ALA A 47 17.36 -3.43 -3.72
C ALA A 47 17.52 -3.98 -5.14
N CYS A 48 16.71 -3.51 -6.11
CA CYS A 48 16.85 -3.85 -7.52
C CYS A 48 18.24 -3.47 -8.06
N ALA A 49 18.70 -2.25 -7.81
CA ALA A 49 19.99 -1.77 -8.28
C ALA A 49 21.14 -2.66 -7.78
N ILE A 50 21.13 -2.95 -6.47
CA ILE A 50 22.18 -3.72 -5.78
C ILE A 50 22.15 -5.19 -6.20
N ALA A 51 20.97 -5.83 -6.21
CA ALA A 51 20.84 -7.25 -6.56
C ALA A 51 21.40 -7.55 -7.95
N ASN A 52 21.05 -6.71 -8.94
CA ASN A 52 21.47 -6.90 -10.32
C ASN A 52 22.97 -6.64 -10.52
N GLY A 53 23.55 -5.66 -9.81
CA GLY A 53 25.00 -5.44 -9.81
C GLY A 53 25.79 -6.58 -9.16
N LEU A 54 25.30 -7.09 -8.01
CA LEU A 54 25.91 -8.23 -7.33
C LEU A 54 25.77 -9.55 -8.09
N CYS A 55 24.70 -9.72 -8.87
CA CYS A 55 24.54 -10.86 -9.77
C CYS A 55 25.67 -10.95 -10.79
N TYR A 56 26.02 -9.83 -11.43
CA TYR A 56 27.16 -9.79 -12.33
C TYR A 56 28.46 -10.21 -11.63
N TYR A 57 28.71 -9.65 -10.45
CA TYR A 57 29.88 -9.99 -9.64
C TYR A 57 29.93 -11.50 -9.29
N ALA A 58 28.78 -12.08 -8.94
CA ALA A 58 28.69 -13.47 -8.50
C ALA A 58 28.80 -14.49 -9.65
N PHE A 59 28.27 -14.20 -10.84
CA PHE A 59 28.12 -15.20 -11.90
C PHE A 59 28.95 -14.96 -13.16
N TYR A 60 29.40 -13.72 -13.41
CA TYR A 60 30.05 -13.35 -14.67
C TYR A 60 31.50 -12.90 -14.51
N ALA A 61 31.88 -12.42 -13.34
CA ALA A 61 33.24 -11.98 -13.06
C ALA A 61 34.11 -13.11 -12.47
N SER A 62 35.38 -13.17 -12.86
CA SER A 62 36.36 -14.14 -12.37
C SER A 62 36.98 -13.68 -11.04
N TYR A 63 36.20 -13.81 -9.96
CA TYR A 63 36.63 -13.55 -8.58
C TYR A 63 36.76 -14.84 -7.76
N PRO A 64 37.42 -14.81 -6.59
CA PRO A 64 37.51 -15.97 -5.69
C PRO A 64 36.13 -16.53 -5.30
N VAL A 65 36.03 -17.86 -5.18
CA VAL A 65 34.78 -18.58 -4.88
C VAL A 65 34.07 -18.05 -3.64
N LYS A 66 34.82 -17.76 -2.57
CA LYS A 66 34.28 -17.21 -1.33
C LYS A 66 33.59 -15.86 -1.55
N SER A 67 34.23 -14.94 -2.28
CA SER A 67 33.66 -13.63 -2.59
C SER A 67 32.42 -13.73 -3.47
N ARG A 68 32.43 -14.65 -4.44
CA ARG A 68 31.27 -14.92 -5.31
C ARG A 68 30.08 -15.49 -4.53
N ALA A 69 30.33 -16.43 -3.61
CA ALA A 69 29.29 -17.00 -2.75
C ALA A 69 28.65 -15.95 -1.83
N VAL A 70 29.47 -15.06 -1.24
CA VAL A 70 28.96 -13.94 -0.42
C VAL A 70 28.13 -12.98 -1.27
N ALA A 71 28.63 -12.60 -2.46
CA ALA A 71 27.90 -11.71 -3.37
C ALA A 71 26.57 -12.32 -3.84
N ALA A 72 26.54 -13.62 -4.17
CA ALA A 72 25.32 -14.34 -4.50
C ALA A 72 24.31 -14.30 -3.34
N GLY A 73 24.81 -14.48 -2.10
CA GLY A 73 23.97 -14.43 -0.92
C GLY A 73 23.29 -13.08 -0.71
N PHE A 74 24.04 -11.99 -0.81
CA PHE A 74 23.47 -10.65 -0.76
C PHE A 74 22.53 -10.38 -1.94
N ALA A 75 22.90 -10.79 -3.16
CA ALA A 75 22.04 -10.63 -4.34
C ALA A 75 20.67 -11.28 -4.12
N ASP A 76 20.62 -12.49 -3.55
CA ASP A 76 19.37 -13.19 -3.26
C ASP A 76 18.50 -12.52 -2.20
N ILE A 77 19.11 -11.91 -1.17
CA ILE A 77 18.38 -11.11 -0.18
C ILE A 77 17.78 -9.86 -0.86
N PHE A 78 18.56 -9.15 -1.66
CA PHE A 78 18.07 -7.94 -2.33
C PHE A 78 17.03 -8.25 -3.42
N TRP A 79 17.13 -9.36 -4.14
CA TRP A 79 16.07 -9.80 -5.04
C TRP A 79 14.77 -10.13 -4.31
N PHE A 80 14.85 -10.78 -3.14
CA PHE A 80 13.66 -11.01 -2.33
C PHE A 80 12.99 -9.70 -1.93
N ILE A 81 13.76 -8.73 -1.45
CA ILE A 81 13.25 -7.39 -1.13
C ILE A 81 12.64 -6.74 -2.38
N GLN A 82 13.30 -6.86 -3.54
CA GLN A 82 12.86 -6.23 -4.78
C GLN A 82 11.56 -6.84 -5.33
N GLU A 83 11.41 -8.16 -5.32
CA GLU A 83 10.26 -8.84 -5.94
C GLU A 83 9.10 -8.94 -4.94
N ALA A 84 9.33 -9.47 -3.73
CA ALA A 84 8.28 -9.59 -2.71
C ALA A 84 7.90 -8.25 -2.06
N GLY A 85 8.80 -7.26 -2.10
CA GLY A 85 8.52 -5.91 -1.60
C GLY A 85 7.49 -5.15 -2.43
N LEU A 86 7.26 -5.53 -3.69
CA LEU A 86 6.21 -4.92 -4.52
C LEU A 86 4.82 -5.12 -3.89
N SER A 87 4.57 -6.32 -3.36
CA SER A 87 3.32 -6.67 -2.68
C SER A 87 3.09 -5.89 -1.38
N MET A 88 4.17 -5.39 -0.75
CA MET A 88 4.05 -4.58 0.46
C MET A 88 3.34 -3.26 0.20
N TYR A 89 3.38 -2.74 -1.04
CA TYR A 89 2.65 -1.52 -1.39
C TYR A 89 1.13 -1.73 -1.28
N SER A 90 0.64 -2.85 -1.82
CA SER A 90 -0.76 -3.28 -1.69
C SER A 90 -1.13 -3.49 -0.21
N TYR A 91 -0.26 -4.15 0.54
CA TYR A 91 -0.44 -4.41 1.96
C TYR A 91 -0.60 -3.13 2.78
N GLN A 92 0.26 -2.12 2.60
CA GLN A 92 0.17 -0.89 3.40
C GLN A 92 -1.13 -0.13 3.17
N ILE A 93 -1.61 -0.08 1.93
CA ILE A 93 -2.90 0.52 1.60
C ILE A 93 -4.02 -0.26 2.29
N LEU A 94 -4.01 -1.58 2.15
CA LEU A 94 -5.08 -2.45 2.61
C LEU A 94 -5.12 -2.59 4.14
N ALA A 95 -3.96 -2.58 4.79
CA ALA A 95 -3.81 -2.60 6.25
C ALA A 95 -4.42 -1.36 6.91
N LYS A 96 -4.39 -0.22 6.22
CA LYS A 96 -5.12 0.98 6.62
C LYS A 96 -6.60 0.80 6.29
N VAL A 97 -6.92 0.49 5.04
CA VAL A 97 -8.29 0.54 4.49
C VAL A 97 -9.27 -0.52 5.02
N LEU A 98 -8.84 -1.72 5.42
CA LEU A 98 -9.72 -2.80 5.92
C LEU A 98 -10.01 -2.66 7.42
N GLN A 99 -11.19 -3.13 7.84
CA GLN A 99 -11.64 -3.10 9.23
C GLN A 99 -11.91 -4.51 9.80
N ARG A 100 -11.69 -4.65 11.11
CA ARG A 100 -12.05 -5.80 11.97
C ARG A 100 -11.68 -7.16 11.36
N ARG A 101 -12.69 -7.99 11.05
CA ARG A 101 -12.52 -9.38 10.60
C ARG A 101 -11.86 -9.48 9.23
N GLN A 102 -12.16 -8.55 8.29
CA GLN A 102 -11.53 -8.56 6.97
C GLN A 102 -10.05 -8.25 7.04
N LYS A 103 -9.66 -7.28 7.86
CA LYS A 103 -8.25 -6.94 8.10
C LYS A 103 -7.46 -8.14 8.63
N THR A 104 -8.04 -8.84 9.61
CA THR A 104 -7.40 -10.02 10.22
C THR A 104 -7.21 -11.16 9.21
N VAL A 105 -8.26 -11.48 8.44
CA VAL A 105 -8.19 -12.52 7.39
C VAL A 105 -7.16 -12.15 6.32
N PHE A 106 -7.17 -10.91 5.84
CA PHE A 106 -6.19 -10.46 4.84
C PHE A 106 -4.76 -10.53 5.37
N MET A 107 -4.51 -10.02 6.58
CA MET A 107 -3.19 -10.06 7.22
C MET A 107 -2.66 -11.48 7.33
N LEU A 108 -3.51 -12.41 7.79
CA LEU A 108 -3.13 -13.82 7.93
C LEU A 108 -2.75 -14.44 6.58
N LEU A 109 -3.59 -14.26 5.56
CA LEU A 109 -3.33 -14.80 4.22
C LEU A 109 -2.05 -14.20 3.62
N PHE A 110 -1.91 -12.88 3.69
CA PHE A 110 -0.76 -12.16 3.15
C PHE A 110 0.55 -12.65 3.79
N TRP A 111 0.63 -12.65 5.12
CA TRP A 111 1.86 -13.06 5.83
C TRP A 111 2.16 -14.56 5.67
N THR A 112 1.13 -15.41 5.58
CA THR A 112 1.32 -16.83 5.28
C THR A 112 1.98 -17.01 3.92
N CYS A 113 1.50 -16.31 2.89
CA CYS A 113 2.12 -16.37 1.57
C CYS A 113 3.55 -15.79 1.57
N ILE A 114 3.78 -14.66 2.25
CA ILE A 114 5.14 -14.09 2.38
C ILE A 114 6.10 -15.06 3.08
N ALA A 115 5.64 -15.79 4.10
CA ALA A 115 6.46 -16.81 4.77
C ALA A 115 6.85 -17.95 3.81
N VAL A 116 5.93 -18.41 2.96
CA VAL A 116 6.21 -19.42 1.93
C VAL A 116 7.19 -18.88 0.88
N ILE A 117 7.00 -17.65 0.40
CA ILE A 117 7.91 -16.97 -0.55
C ILE A 117 9.31 -16.87 0.04
N PHE A 118 9.43 -16.47 1.31
CA PHE A 118 10.69 -16.39 2.03
C PHE A 118 11.36 -17.77 2.15
N GLY A 119 10.61 -18.81 2.50
CA GLY A 119 11.11 -20.19 2.57
C GLY A 119 11.63 -20.69 1.22
N CYS A 120 10.92 -20.41 0.12
CA CYS A 120 11.38 -20.73 -1.23
C CYS A 120 12.69 -20.01 -1.55
N ARG A 121 12.79 -18.71 -1.20
CA ARG A 121 14.00 -17.93 -1.43
C ARG A 121 15.20 -18.45 -0.64
N LEU A 122 15.01 -18.83 0.62
CA LEU A 122 16.06 -19.42 1.43
C LEU A 122 16.56 -20.74 0.82
N GLY A 123 15.66 -21.57 0.31
CA GLY A 123 16.03 -22.79 -0.42
C GLY A 123 16.82 -22.51 -1.70
N ILE A 124 16.45 -21.47 -2.46
CA ILE A 124 17.18 -21.03 -3.66
C ILE A 124 18.60 -20.57 -3.28
N LEU A 125 18.71 -19.72 -2.26
CA LEU A 125 19.96 -19.20 -1.74
C LEU A 125 20.92 -20.34 -1.34
N ILE A 126 20.47 -21.27 -0.50
CA ILE A 126 21.27 -22.41 -0.05
C ILE A 126 21.76 -23.22 -1.26
N SER A 127 20.84 -23.52 -2.19
CA SER A 127 21.17 -24.30 -3.39
C SER A 127 22.20 -23.60 -4.29
N ARG A 128 22.12 -22.26 -4.43
CA ARG A 128 23.06 -21.48 -5.24
C ARG A 128 24.44 -21.39 -4.60
N ILE A 129 24.52 -21.21 -3.29
CA ILE A 129 25.81 -21.22 -2.56
C ILE A 129 26.47 -22.59 -2.71
N GLU A 130 25.68 -23.65 -2.56
CA GLU A 130 26.15 -25.03 -2.71
C GLU A 130 26.70 -25.30 -4.12
N GLU A 131 26.00 -24.84 -5.16
CA GLU A 131 26.43 -24.97 -6.57
C GLU A 131 27.70 -24.15 -6.89
N ILE A 132 27.87 -22.97 -6.28
CA ILE A 132 29.10 -22.16 -6.41
C ILE A 132 30.31 -22.84 -5.75
N GLN A 133 30.10 -23.54 -4.63
CA GLN A 133 31.15 -24.23 -3.90
C GLN A 133 31.49 -25.60 -4.50
N HIS A 134 30.48 -26.33 -5.00
CA HIS A 134 30.61 -27.68 -5.54
C HIS A 134 29.94 -27.79 -6.92
N PRO A 135 30.61 -27.35 -8.00
CA PRO A 135 30.02 -27.30 -9.35
C PRO A 135 29.60 -28.66 -9.91
N GLU A 136 30.18 -29.75 -9.39
CA GLU A 136 29.87 -31.15 -9.74
C GLU A 136 28.41 -31.52 -9.39
N ASN A 137 27.84 -30.89 -8.35
CA ASN A 137 26.49 -31.15 -7.89
C ASN A 137 25.51 -30.22 -8.61
N SER A 138 24.97 -30.66 -9.75
CA SER A 138 23.95 -29.88 -10.44
C SER A 138 22.64 -29.82 -9.65
N LEU A 139 22.43 -28.69 -8.97
CA LEU A 139 21.22 -28.40 -8.21
C LEU A 139 20.20 -27.58 -9.01
N GLN A 140 20.49 -27.28 -10.28
CA GLN A 140 19.67 -26.46 -11.17
C GLN A 140 18.19 -26.89 -11.20
N ARG A 141 17.91 -28.20 -11.22
CA ARG A 141 16.52 -28.72 -11.22
C ARG A 141 15.76 -28.36 -9.94
N ARG A 142 16.43 -28.41 -8.79
CA ARG A 142 15.88 -28.00 -7.49
C ARG A 142 15.64 -26.50 -7.47
N ILE A 143 16.62 -25.73 -7.94
CA ILE A 143 16.55 -24.27 -8.06
C ILE A 143 15.36 -23.85 -8.92
N ASN A 144 15.16 -24.46 -10.09
CA ASN A 144 14.06 -24.11 -11.00
C ASN A 144 12.68 -24.37 -10.36
N ARG A 145 12.49 -25.53 -9.70
CA ARG A 145 11.22 -25.85 -9.03
C ARG A 145 10.92 -24.86 -7.89
N LEU A 146 11.94 -24.46 -7.15
CA LEU A 146 11.79 -23.44 -6.10
C LEU A 146 11.45 -22.07 -6.67
N HIS A 147 12.06 -21.66 -7.79
CA HIS A 147 11.70 -20.41 -8.49
C HIS A 147 10.26 -20.46 -9.01
N MET A 148 9.81 -21.58 -9.58
CA MET A 148 8.43 -21.74 -10.00
C MET A 148 7.46 -21.54 -8.84
N ALA A 149 7.68 -22.25 -7.72
CA ALA A 149 6.84 -22.12 -6.52
C ALA A 149 6.85 -20.67 -6.00
N TYR A 150 8.02 -20.04 -5.96
CA TYR A 150 8.20 -18.65 -5.57
C TYR A 150 7.38 -17.67 -6.42
N PHE A 151 7.48 -17.72 -7.75
CA PHE A 151 6.74 -16.82 -8.64
C PHE A 151 5.24 -17.06 -8.62
N VAL A 152 4.81 -18.33 -8.53
CA VAL A 152 3.38 -18.66 -8.35
C VAL A 152 2.85 -18.06 -7.05
N MET A 153 3.59 -18.16 -5.96
CA MET A 153 3.17 -17.60 -4.67
C MET A 153 3.12 -16.06 -4.70
N ILE A 154 4.03 -15.39 -5.41
CA ILE A 154 3.95 -13.94 -5.66
C ILE A 154 2.66 -13.59 -6.41
N ALA A 155 2.34 -14.32 -7.49
CA ALA A 155 1.11 -14.09 -8.25
C ALA A 155 -0.16 -14.30 -7.39
N VAL A 156 -0.15 -15.30 -6.50
CA VAL A 156 -1.23 -15.55 -5.53
C VAL A 156 -1.37 -14.37 -4.55
N VAL A 157 -0.26 -13.87 -3.98
CA VAL A 157 -0.29 -12.70 -3.08
C VAL A 157 -0.88 -11.47 -3.76
N GLU A 158 -0.48 -11.20 -4.99
CA GLU A 158 -1.00 -10.06 -5.76
C GLU A 158 -2.49 -10.24 -6.07
N THR A 159 -2.92 -11.45 -6.43
CA THR A 159 -4.33 -11.75 -6.71
C THR A 159 -5.20 -11.56 -5.45
N ILE A 160 -4.75 -12.07 -4.30
CA ILE A 160 -5.45 -11.87 -3.02
C ILE A 160 -5.52 -10.37 -2.69
N SER A 161 -4.39 -9.66 -2.79
CA SER A 161 -4.29 -8.24 -2.48
C SER A 161 -5.21 -7.40 -3.35
N ALA A 162 -5.22 -7.65 -4.66
CA ALA A 162 -6.07 -6.95 -5.60
C ALA A 162 -7.55 -7.24 -5.38
N PHE A 163 -7.94 -8.49 -5.08
CA PHE A 163 -9.32 -8.83 -4.76
C PHE A 163 -9.87 -7.98 -3.60
N PHE A 164 -9.11 -7.87 -2.51
CA PHE A 164 -9.51 -7.05 -1.36
C PHE A 164 -9.49 -5.55 -1.67
N LEU A 165 -8.50 -5.05 -2.42
CA LEU A 165 -8.43 -3.65 -2.85
C LEU A 165 -9.63 -3.26 -3.70
N LEU A 166 -9.90 -3.99 -4.78
CA LEU A 166 -11.00 -3.71 -5.71
C LEU A 166 -12.36 -3.77 -5.02
N ARG A 167 -12.57 -4.78 -4.17
CA ARG A 167 -13.81 -4.89 -3.40
C ARG A 167 -13.99 -3.71 -2.46
N THR A 168 -12.91 -3.24 -1.82
CA THR A 168 -13.00 -2.15 -0.85
C THR A 168 -13.14 -0.80 -1.52
N PHE A 169 -12.41 -0.54 -2.60
CA PHE A 169 -12.54 0.69 -3.39
C PHE A 169 -13.89 0.78 -4.09
N THR A 170 -14.45 -0.34 -4.59
CA THR A 170 -15.80 -0.34 -5.16
C THR A 170 -16.86 0.03 -4.11
N LYS A 171 -16.75 -0.53 -2.89
CA LYS A 171 -17.64 -0.15 -1.77
C LYS A 171 -17.47 1.31 -1.38
N ALA A 172 -16.24 1.78 -1.29
CA ALA A 172 -15.93 3.18 -0.94
C ALA A 172 -16.44 4.16 -2.02
N LYS A 173 -16.28 3.83 -3.31
CA LYS A 173 -16.81 4.59 -4.45
C LYS A 173 -18.32 4.72 -4.34
N ARG A 174 -19.04 3.61 -4.11
CA ARG A 174 -20.51 3.63 -3.92
C ARG A 174 -20.94 4.50 -2.74
N ALA A 175 -20.25 4.40 -1.60
CA ALA A 175 -20.53 5.23 -0.43
C ALA A 175 -20.23 6.73 -0.68
N SER A 176 -19.16 7.06 -1.42
CA SER A 176 -18.81 8.46 -1.74
C SER A 176 -19.85 9.14 -2.65
N VAL A 177 -20.48 8.38 -3.55
CA VAL A 177 -21.60 8.84 -4.37
C VAL A 177 -22.82 9.13 -3.51
N ALA A 178 -23.11 8.26 -2.53
CA ALA A 178 -24.24 8.45 -1.62
C ALA A 178 -24.10 9.70 -0.73
N ILE A 179 -22.87 10.15 -0.45
CA ILE A 179 -22.57 11.31 0.41
C ILE A 179 -22.18 12.55 -0.44
N GLN A 180 -22.28 12.46 -1.77
CA GLN A 180 -21.95 13.55 -2.71
C GLN A 180 -20.53 14.13 -2.52
N SER A 181 -19.59 13.29 -2.06
CA SER A 181 -18.18 13.66 -1.90
C SER A 181 -17.42 13.41 -3.21
N TRP A 182 -17.41 14.43 -4.07
CA TRP A 182 -16.74 14.39 -5.39
C TRP A 182 -15.24 14.11 -5.29
N THR A 183 -14.58 14.62 -4.25
CA THR A 183 -13.15 14.38 -3.97
C THR A 183 -12.86 12.92 -3.68
N ALA A 184 -13.60 12.33 -2.74
CA ALA A 184 -13.41 10.94 -2.36
C ALA A 184 -13.71 10.01 -3.55
N LYS A 185 -14.72 10.34 -4.35
CA LYS A 185 -15.06 9.60 -5.57
C LYS A 185 -13.88 9.57 -6.56
N GLY A 186 -13.28 10.73 -6.86
CA GLY A 186 -12.15 10.83 -7.80
C GLY A 186 -10.91 10.07 -7.31
N LEU A 187 -10.58 10.19 -6.02
CA LEU A 187 -9.45 9.46 -5.42
C LEU A 187 -9.66 7.94 -5.44
N PHE A 188 -10.84 7.45 -5.04
CA PHE A 188 -11.12 6.01 -5.06
C PHE A 188 -11.19 5.44 -6.47
N GLU A 189 -11.63 6.24 -7.45
CA GLU A 189 -11.61 5.84 -8.86
C GLU A 189 -10.20 5.73 -9.42
N LEU A 190 -9.33 6.71 -9.13
CA LEU A 190 -7.92 6.68 -9.49
C LEU A 190 -7.21 5.47 -8.85
N LEU A 191 -7.36 5.29 -7.54
CA LEU A 191 -6.75 4.18 -6.80
C LEU A 191 -7.29 2.82 -7.24
N SER A 192 -8.58 2.72 -7.59
CA SER A 192 -9.17 1.50 -8.16
C SER A 192 -8.55 1.19 -9.52
N ARG A 193 -8.48 2.17 -10.42
CA ARG A 193 -7.90 1.98 -11.75
C ARG A 193 -6.42 1.61 -11.67
N SER A 194 -5.66 2.20 -10.76
CA SER A 194 -4.28 1.80 -10.55
C SER A 194 -4.16 0.41 -9.93
N ALA A 195 -5.01 0.05 -8.97
CA ALA A 195 -5.05 -1.31 -8.44
C ALA A 195 -5.40 -2.36 -9.51
N GLU A 196 -6.27 -2.02 -10.46
CA GLU A 196 -6.57 -2.84 -11.65
C GLU A 196 -5.34 -2.98 -12.55
N ILE A 197 -4.65 -1.88 -12.85
CA ILE A 197 -3.42 -1.90 -13.67
C ILE A 197 -2.33 -2.73 -12.99
N ARG A 198 -2.13 -2.57 -11.68
CA ARG A 198 -1.20 -3.38 -10.88
C ARG A 198 -1.52 -4.87 -10.96
N LEU A 199 -2.79 -5.24 -10.78
CA LEU A 199 -3.21 -6.64 -10.90
C LEU A 199 -2.98 -7.17 -12.33
N ALA A 200 -3.39 -6.39 -13.32
CA ALA A 200 -3.31 -6.74 -14.73
C ALA A 200 -1.86 -6.80 -15.26
N THR A 201 -0.88 -6.32 -14.49
CA THR A 201 0.55 -6.36 -14.84
C THR A 201 1.32 -7.36 -13.98
N LEU A 202 1.29 -7.25 -12.65
CA LEU A 202 2.08 -8.11 -11.75
C LEU A 202 1.65 -9.58 -11.76
N CYS A 203 0.35 -9.88 -11.92
CA CYS A 203 -0.12 -11.26 -11.94
C CYS A 203 0.31 -11.99 -13.23
N PRO A 204 0.10 -11.44 -14.44
CA PRO A 204 0.66 -12.02 -15.66
C PRO A 204 2.18 -12.10 -15.67
N ILE A 205 2.89 -11.11 -15.09
CA ILE A 205 4.34 -11.16 -14.90
C ILE A 205 4.71 -12.40 -14.09
N GLY A 206 4.15 -12.59 -12.89
CA GLY A 206 4.44 -13.74 -12.03
C GLY A 206 4.13 -15.09 -12.71
N ILE A 207 3.01 -15.19 -13.42
CA ILE A 207 2.65 -16.39 -14.19
C ILE A 207 3.65 -16.66 -15.31
N THR A 208 4.00 -15.63 -16.08
CA THR A 208 4.94 -15.78 -17.20
C THR A 208 6.32 -16.21 -16.70
N ARG A 209 6.79 -15.62 -15.60
CA ARG A 209 8.05 -16.01 -14.95
C ARG A 209 8.04 -17.43 -14.41
N ALA A 210 6.91 -17.89 -13.86
CA ALA A 210 6.76 -19.29 -13.46
C ALA A 210 6.84 -20.25 -14.66
N ILE A 211 6.22 -19.89 -15.79
CA ILE A 211 6.26 -20.70 -17.01
C ILE A 211 7.66 -20.72 -17.61
N THR A 212 8.32 -19.57 -17.78
CA THR A 212 9.65 -19.50 -18.39
C THR A 212 10.70 -20.24 -17.58
N TYR A 213 10.65 -20.19 -16.24
CA TYR A 213 11.56 -20.94 -15.37
C TYR A 213 11.38 -22.47 -15.48
N SER A 214 10.20 -22.96 -15.90
CA SER A 214 10.01 -24.39 -16.15
C SER A 214 10.85 -24.91 -17.33
N PHE A 215 11.24 -24.02 -18.25
CA PHE A 215 12.04 -24.32 -19.45
C PHE A 215 13.50 -23.86 -19.35
N GLN A 216 13.94 -23.37 -18.20
CA GLN A 216 15.28 -22.81 -18.05
C GLN A 216 16.32 -23.91 -17.75
N ALA A 217 17.33 -24.03 -18.61
CA ALA A 217 18.36 -25.05 -18.47
C ALA A 217 19.64 -24.56 -17.78
N THR A 218 19.86 -23.24 -17.72
CA THR A 218 21.13 -22.62 -17.28
C THR A 218 20.90 -21.57 -16.19
N ALA A 219 21.78 -21.58 -15.18
CA ALA A 219 21.77 -20.60 -14.10
C ALA A 219 22.06 -19.19 -14.61
N GLN A 220 21.13 -18.26 -14.33
CA GLN A 220 21.30 -16.81 -14.49
C GLN A 220 21.78 -16.32 -15.86
N SER A 221 21.73 -17.16 -16.90
CA SER A 221 22.15 -16.84 -18.26
C SER A 221 21.01 -17.00 -19.24
N ALA A 222 20.82 -16.00 -20.10
CA ALA A 222 19.72 -15.96 -21.07
C ALA A 222 20.10 -16.66 -22.39
N THR A 223 20.37 -17.96 -22.36
CA THR A 223 20.86 -18.71 -23.53
C THR A 223 19.77 -19.27 -24.44
N ASN A 224 18.54 -19.40 -23.93
CA ASN A 224 17.39 -19.91 -24.68
C ASN A 224 16.22 -18.90 -24.70
N THR A 225 15.27 -19.06 -25.64
CA THR A 225 14.15 -18.12 -25.81
C THR A 225 13.33 -17.94 -24.53
N ALA A 226 13.12 -19.00 -23.74
CA ALA A 226 12.39 -18.92 -22.48
C ALA A 226 13.11 -18.03 -21.45
N SER A 227 14.43 -18.17 -21.31
CA SER A 227 15.25 -17.35 -20.42
C SER A 227 15.38 -15.89 -20.89
N GLN A 228 15.33 -15.64 -22.20
CA GLN A 228 15.27 -14.27 -22.75
C GLN A 228 13.91 -13.62 -22.46
N LEU A 229 12.81 -14.37 -22.63
CA LEU A 229 11.48 -13.89 -22.28
C LEU A 229 11.35 -13.63 -20.77
N ASP A 230 11.90 -14.50 -19.92
CA ASP A 230 11.96 -14.25 -18.47
C ASP A 230 12.68 -12.93 -18.18
N ARG A 231 13.81 -12.69 -18.84
CA ARG A 231 14.59 -11.45 -18.70
C ARG A 231 13.79 -10.22 -19.07
N PHE A 232 13.04 -10.29 -20.17
CA PHE A 232 12.18 -9.22 -20.63
C PHE A 232 11.07 -8.94 -19.62
N VAL A 233 10.37 -9.97 -19.17
CA VAL A 233 9.28 -9.86 -18.18
C VAL A 233 9.81 -9.35 -16.84
N TYR A 234 10.99 -9.81 -16.41
CA TYR A 234 11.66 -9.29 -15.22
C TYR A 234 12.01 -7.80 -15.35
N THR A 235 12.39 -7.35 -16.55
CA THR A 235 12.63 -5.92 -16.80
C THR A 235 11.36 -5.10 -16.62
N LEU A 236 10.21 -5.61 -17.07
CA LEU A 236 8.90 -4.97 -16.84
C LEU A 236 8.55 -4.92 -15.35
N GLU A 237 8.87 -5.97 -14.60
CA GLU A 237 8.69 -6.01 -13.14
C GLU A 237 9.56 -4.96 -12.44
N CYS A 238 10.82 -4.80 -12.84
CA CYS A 238 11.72 -3.79 -12.30
C CYS A 238 11.27 -2.34 -12.55
N LEU A 239 10.47 -2.11 -13.61
CA LEU A 239 9.86 -0.81 -13.89
C LEU A 239 8.61 -0.54 -13.04
N PHE A 240 8.04 -1.57 -12.40
CA PHE A 240 6.80 -1.46 -11.65
C PHE A 240 6.81 -0.39 -10.54
N PRO A 241 7.90 -0.13 -9.79
CA PRO A 241 7.93 0.95 -8.80
C PRO A 241 7.62 2.33 -9.39
N MET A 242 7.78 2.56 -10.71
CA MET A 242 7.31 3.78 -11.36
C MET A 242 5.80 3.97 -11.24
N VAL A 243 5.01 2.89 -11.35
CA VAL A 243 3.55 2.93 -11.16
C VAL A 243 3.21 3.36 -9.74
N MET A 244 3.94 2.85 -8.74
CA MET A 244 3.75 3.24 -7.34
C MET A 244 4.06 4.72 -7.10
N ILE A 245 5.11 5.24 -7.73
CA ILE A 245 5.49 6.66 -7.64
C ILE A 245 4.37 7.53 -8.24
N VAL A 246 3.85 7.15 -9.42
CA VAL A 246 2.74 7.84 -10.06
C VAL A 246 1.50 7.83 -9.17
N ASP A 247 1.16 6.70 -8.55
CA ASP A 247 0.03 6.60 -7.62
C ASP A 247 0.15 7.54 -6.43
N VAL A 248 1.33 7.59 -5.81
CA VAL A 248 1.62 8.47 -4.66
C VAL A 248 1.43 9.94 -5.07
N LEU A 249 2.01 10.35 -6.20
CA LEU A 249 1.91 11.71 -6.70
C LEU A 249 0.47 12.09 -7.07
N ALA A 250 -0.22 11.21 -7.79
CA ALA A 250 -1.58 11.45 -8.24
C ALA A 250 -2.57 11.51 -7.06
N SER A 251 -2.34 10.71 -6.01
CA SER A 251 -3.10 10.78 -4.76
C SER A 251 -2.88 12.13 -4.06
N LYS A 252 -1.64 12.59 -3.94
CA LYS A 252 -1.32 13.90 -3.33
C LYS A 252 -1.92 15.05 -4.11
N LEU A 253 -1.82 15.04 -5.44
CA LEU A 253 -2.36 16.09 -6.31
C LEU A 253 -3.90 16.17 -6.22
N THR A 254 -4.57 15.01 -6.20
CA THR A 254 -6.03 14.94 -6.04
C THR A 254 -6.48 15.51 -4.69
N TYR A 255 -5.74 15.18 -3.63
CA TYR A 255 -5.99 15.73 -2.28
C TYR A 255 -5.79 17.25 -2.23
N SER A 256 -4.64 17.74 -2.71
CA SER A 256 -4.33 19.18 -2.72
C SER A 256 -5.35 20.00 -3.51
N ARG A 257 -5.80 19.50 -4.67
CA ARG A 257 -6.83 20.16 -5.49
C ARG A 257 -8.16 20.27 -4.75
N ALA A 258 -8.52 19.25 -3.99
CA ALA A 258 -9.75 19.24 -3.21
C ALA A 258 -9.71 20.23 -2.03
N THR A 259 -8.57 20.33 -1.33
CA THR A 259 -8.40 21.33 -0.27
C THR A 259 -8.52 22.74 -0.81
N SER A 260 -7.90 23.06 -1.96
CA SER A 260 -8.00 24.37 -2.60
C SER A 260 -9.45 24.71 -3.02
N THR A 261 -10.14 23.74 -3.64
CA THR A 261 -11.53 23.96 -4.10
C THR A 261 -12.50 24.18 -2.93
N ASN A 262 -12.30 23.48 -1.80
CA ASN A 262 -13.08 23.70 -0.59
C ASN A 262 -12.75 25.03 0.08
N SER A 263 -11.48 25.45 0.10
CA SER A 263 -11.11 26.77 0.63
C SER A 263 -11.73 27.91 -0.17
N ASP A 264 -11.79 27.82 -1.50
CA ASP A 264 -12.40 28.85 -2.35
C ASP A 264 -13.93 28.92 -2.15
N ARG A 265 -14.59 27.77 -1.97
CA ARG A 265 -16.02 27.69 -1.60
C ARG A 265 -16.30 28.24 -0.20
N SER A 266 -15.39 28.04 0.75
CA SER A 266 -15.53 28.59 2.10
C SER A 266 -15.31 30.11 2.13
N ARG A 267 -14.36 30.63 1.35
CA ARG A 267 -14.11 32.09 1.21
C ARG A 267 -15.27 32.81 0.54
N SER A 268 -15.85 32.20 -0.50
CA SER A 268 -17.06 32.75 -1.15
C SER A 268 -18.30 32.71 -0.25
N ARG A 269 -18.38 31.77 0.72
CA ARG A 269 -19.41 31.74 1.77
C ARG A 269 -19.14 32.69 2.94
N ALA A 270 -17.88 32.88 3.32
CA ALA A 270 -17.47 33.77 4.42
C ALA A 270 -17.63 35.25 4.06
N ASN A 271 -17.68 35.59 2.77
CA ASN A 271 -17.99 36.94 2.31
C ASN A 271 -19.48 37.33 2.50
N GLY A 272 -20.27 36.51 3.19
CA GLY A 272 -21.67 36.75 3.56
C GLY A 272 -22.00 36.61 5.05
N GLY A 273 -21.02 36.50 5.95
CA GLY A 273 -21.31 36.37 7.38
C GLY A 273 -20.08 36.50 8.28
N THR A 274 -20.10 37.51 9.14
CA THR A 274 -19.12 37.79 10.19
C THR A 274 -19.16 36.73 11.30
N GLY A 275 -18.09 35.96 11.46
CA GLY A 275 -17.89 35.03 12.57
C GLY A 275 -16.43 34.56 12.66
N PRO A 276 -15.88 34.30 13.87
CA PRO A 276 -14.44 34.19 14.09
C PRO A 276 -13.86 32.87 13.56
N ALA A 277 -12.65 32.96 13.03
CA ALA A 277 -11.90 31.87 12.40
C ALA A 277 -11.36 30.84 13.40
N PRO A 278 -11.37 29.52 13.10
CA PRO A 278 -10.59 28.54 13.83
C PRO A 278 -9.17 28.43 13.27
N SER A 279 -8.22 28.28 14.20
CA SER A 279 -6.78 28.18 14.02
C SER A 279 -6.34 26.98 13.18
N SER A 280 -5.36 27.21 12.31
CA SER A 280 -4.66 26.23 11.50
C SER A 280 -3.85 25.24 12.33
N ASN A 281 -4.21 23.95 12.30
CA ASN A 281 -3.30 22.84 12.64
C ASN A 281 -3.19 21.91 11.42
N ALA A 282 -2.12 22.10 10.65
CA ALA A 282 -1.82 21.35 9.44
C ALA A 282 -0.95 20.12 9.74
N ASN A 283 -1.58 19.05 10.25
CA ASN A 283 -0.97 17.71 10.30
C ASN A 283 -1.45 16.89 9.08
N GLY A 284 -0.85 17.18 7.93
CA GLY A 284 -1.32 16.79 6.59
C GLY A 284 -1.20 15.32 6.18
N ILE A 285 -0.98 14.37 7.12
CA ILE A 285 -0.95 12.92 6.81
C ILE A 285 -1.62 12.07 7.92
N GLU A 286 -1.85 12.61 9.12
CA GLU A 286 -2.39 11.84 10.26
C GLU A 286 -3.91 11.95 10.42
N VAL A 287 -4.56 12.93 9.78
CA VAL A 287 -6.02 13.13 9.88
C VAL A 287 -6.79 12.36 8.78
N GLU A 288 -6.11 11.89 7.72
CA GLU A 288 -6.76 11.33 6.52
C GLU A 288 -7.27 9.88 6.68
N PHE A 289 -6.97 9.22 7.80
CA PHE A 289 -7.66 7.98 8.19
C PHE A 289 -8.71 8.17 9.29
N SER A 290 -8.67 9.32 9.99
CA SER A 290 -9.58 9.64 11.08
C SER A 290 -10.96 10.12 10.60
N ILE A 291 -11.08 10.61 9.36
CA ILE A 291 -12.40 10.86 8.75
C ILE A 291 -13.16 9.52 8.57
N ARG A 292 -12.47 8.37 8.62
CA ARG A 292 -13.08 7.03 8.46
C ARG A 292 -13.46 6.33 9.78
N THR A 293 -13.22 6.95 10.93
CA THR A 293 -13.68 6.44 12.24
C THR A 293 -15.04 7.00 12.69
N GLU A 294 -15.57 8.05 12.05
CA GLU A 294 -16.97 8.49 12.24
C GLU A 294 -17.98 7.69 11.40
N PHE A 295 -17.53 6.69 10.63
CA PHE A 295 -18.35 5.93 9.70
C PHE A 295 -19.16 4.76 10.31
N ASP A 296 -19.31 4.67 11.64
CA ASP A 296 -20.27 3.72 12.26
C ASP A 296 -20.80 4.17 13.63
N SER A 297 -21.93 4.89 13.61
CA SER A 297 -22.99 4.73 14.63
C SER A 297 -24.36 5.04 14.04
N PRO A 298 -25.11 4.02 13.57
CA PRO A 298 -26.53 4.16 13.34
C PRO A 298 -27.33 3.72 14.59
N LYS A 299 -27.92 4.73 15.25
CA LYS A 299 -29.17 4.73 16.04
C LYS A 299 -29.24 3.99 17.39
N ARG A 300 -29.70 4.76 18.40
CA ARG A 300 -31.03 4.50 18.98
C ARG A 300 -31.71 5.81 19.40
N SER A 301 -32.63 6.27 18.55
CA SER A 301 -33.73 7.15 18.99
C SER A 301 -34.62 6.30 19.89
N ASN A 302 -34.88 6.77 21.11
CA ASN A 302 -36.02 6.34 21.90
C ASN A 302 -36.70 7.58 22.44
N SER A 303 -37.84 7.89 21.84
CA SER A 303 -38.83 8.84 22.32
C SER A 303 -39.55 8.26 23.53
N LYS A 304 -39.51 8.97 24.67
CA LYS A 304 -40.64 9.30 25.56
C LYS A 304 -40.15 9.66 26.98
N ALA A 305 -40.97 10.52 27.60
CA ALA A 305 -41.09 10.80 29.03
C ALA A 305 -40.29 11.99 29.59
N ILE A 306 -40.98 13.13 29.58
CA ILE A 306 -41.10 14.06 30.71
C ILE A 306 -40.90 13.34 32.05
N ARG A 307 -39.95 13.81 32.87
CA ARG A 307 -40.09 13.99 34.33
C ARG A 307 -38.87 14.73 34.87
N LEU A 308 -39.05 16.01 35.14
CA LEU A 308 -38.28 16.73 36.16
C LEU A 308 -38.51 16.01 37.49
N ALA A 309 -37.48 15.32 37.97
CA ALA A 309 -37.45 14.72 39.28
C ALA A 309 -36.34 15.38 40.10
N SER A 310 -36.81 16.23 41.01
CA SER A 310 -36.24 16.52 42.34
C SER A 310 -35.22 15.50 42.85
N ARG A 311 -34.07 16.00 43.32
CA ARG A 311 -33.45 15.52 44.56
C ARG A 311 -32.49 16.55 45.19
N ASN A 312 -32.85 16.94 46.41
CA ASN A 312 -32.11 17.72 47.40
C ASN A 312 -30.68 17.24 47.68
N SER A 313 -29.77 18.19 47.97
CA SER A 313 -29.18 18.31 49.32
C SER A 313 -28.42 19.63 49.53
N ASN A 314 -28.90 20.40 50.51
CA ASN A 314 -28.20 21.21 51.52
C ASN A 314 -27.39 22.44 51.09
N SER A 315 -27.86 23.63 51.50
CA SER A 315 -27.19 24.52 52.46
C SER A 315 -28.14 25.68 52.84
N GLU A 316 -28.21 25.97 54.12
CA GLU A 316 -28.98 27.03 54.78
C GLU A 316 -28.69 28.44 54.24
N GLU A 317 -29.71 29.32 54.15
CA GLU A 317 -29.78 30.59 54.91
C GLU A 317 -31.02 31.46 54.52
N THR A 318 -31.84 31.76 55.54
CA THR A 318 -32.60 33.01 55.80
C THR A 318 -33.62 33.63 54.80
N ILE A 319 -34.92 33.40 55.10
CA ILE A 319 -36.09 34.32 55.35
C ILE A 319 -35.82 35.85 55.22
N PRO A 320 -36.76 36.80 54.83
CA PRO A 320 -38.25 36.76 54.89
C PRO A 320 -39.12 37.40 53.75
N VAL A 321 -40.39 36.95 53.70
CA VAL A 321 -41.70 37.69 53.77
C VAL A 321 -42.25 38.56 52.60
N ALA A 322 -43.59 38.45 52.50
CA ALA A 322 -44.64 39.32 51.92
C ALA A 322 -45.07 39.01 50.48
N SER A 323 -46.36 39.07 50.09
CA SER A 323 -47.68 39.13 50.74
C SER A 323 -48.72 39.13 49.62
N HIS A 324 -49.95 38.70 49.92
CA HIS A 324 -51.20 38.99 49.16
C HIS A 324 -51.31 38.41 47.74
N GLY A 325 -52.42 37.83 47.31
CA GLY A 325 -53.77 37.79 47.89
C GLY A 325 -54.77 37.76 46.73
N ALA A 326 -55.85 36.98 46.89
CA ALA A 326 -57.15 37.13 46.21
C ALA A 326 -57.16 37.00 44.66
N GLU A 327 -58.20 36.64 43.94
CA GLU A 327 -59.54 36.08 44.17
C GLU A 327 -60.09 35.84 42.75
N VAL A 328 -60.77 34.70 42.54
CA VAL A 328 -62.14 34.62 41.99
C VAL A 328 -62.42 35.03 40.53
N GLY A 329 -63.22 34.19 39.87
CA GLY A 329 -64.14 34.57 38.80
C GLY A 329 -63.94 33.69 37.57
N HIS A 330 -64.80 32.69 37.35
CA HIS A 330 -65.98 32.75 36.46
C HIS A 330 -65.59 32.86 34.97
N SER A 331 -66.26 32.23 34.01
CA SER A 331 -67.31 31.22 33.91
C SER A 331 -67.57 31.13 32.41
N ALA A 332 -67.77 29.90 31.88
CA ALA A 332 -68.51 29.62 30.64
C ALA A 332 -67.97 30.26 29.34
N SER A 333 -68.31 29.87 28.11
CA SER A 333 -69.16 28.83 27.54
C SER A 333 -68.74 28.69 26.08
N CYS A 334 -69.14 27.57 25.47
CA CYS A 334 -69.44 27.28 24.06
C CYS A 334 -69.32 28.42 23.01
N HIS A 335 -68.95 28.18 21.75
CA HIS A 335 -69.66 27.31 20.80
C HIS A 335 -68.92 27.28 19.44
N VAL A 336 -69.04 26.14 18.76
CA VAL A 336 -68.87 25.85 17.31
C VAL A 336 -67.46 25.89 16.73
#